data_AF-A0A7C7HYY0-F1
#
_entry.id   AF-A0A7C7HYY0-F1
#
_cell.length_a   1.000
_cell.length_b   1.000
_cell.length_c   1.000
_cell.angle_alpha   90.00
_cell.angle_beta   90.00
_cell.angle_gamma   90.00
#
_symmetry.space_group_name_H-M   'P 1'
#
loop_
_entity.id
_entity.type
_entity.pdbx_description
1 polymer ?
#
loop_
_entity_poly.entity_id
_entity_poly.type
_entity_poly.pdbx_seq_one_letter_code
_entity_poly.pdbx_strand_id
1 'polypeptide(L)'
;MNKGLDGDMDTVNAHTDKVTRGKAKAMIVKIKRGTIDRPAMPEIPEATSGSEDAGETDEQLMERLIAKGLEGDMDEVNALDNRVLRGKIKAAIVKAKRAAK
;
A
#
# COMPACT_ATOMS: atom_id res chain seq x y z
N MET A 1 12.22 -4.38 -3.68
CA MET A 1 13.59 -4.94 -3.74
C MET A 1 13.50 -6.45 -3.95
N ASN A 2 14.01 -6.98 -5.06
CA ASN A 2 13.96 -8.41 -5.40
C ASN A 2 15.20 -9.13 -4.84
N LYS A 3 15.29 -9.21 -3.51
CA LYS A 3 16.50 -9.64 -2.75
C LYS A 3 17.20 -10.88 -3.31
N GLY A 4 16.46 -11.92 -3.68
CA GLY A 4 17.03 -13.15 -4.26
C GLY A 4 17.63 -13.00 -5.66
N LEU A 5 17.10 -12.10 -6.50
CA LEU A 5 17.71 -11.75 -7.80
C LEU A 5 18.92 -10.83 -7.62
N ASP A 6 18.88 -9.99 -6.59
CA ASP A 6 19.91 -9.00 -6.26
C ASP A 6 21.12 -9.63 -5.50
N GLY A 7 21.10 -10.94 -5.24
CA GLY A 7 22.22 -11.71 -4.71
C GLY A 7 22.05 -12.27 -3.29
N ASP A 8 21.00 -11.86 -2.57
CA ASP A 8 20.67 -12.32 -1.22
C ASP A 8 19.85 -13.63 -1.29
N MET A 9 20.56 -14.76 -1.42
CA MET A 9 19.97 -16.10 -1.42
C MET A 9 19.62 -16.62 -0.03
N ASP A 10 20.11 -15.98 1.03
CA ASP A 10 19.84 -16.39 2.41
C ASP A 10 18.40 -16.11 2.79
N THR A 11 17.83 -15.00 2.34
CA THR A 11 16.39 -14.72 2.48
C THR A 11 15.51 -15.77 1.80
N VAL A 12 15.90 -16.27 0.63
CA VAL A 12 15.19 -17.35 -0.08
C VAL A 12 15.37 -18.68 0.65
N ASN A 13 16.56 -18.95 1.20
CA ASN A 13 16.87 -20.18 1.92
C ASN A 13 16.15 -20.28 3.26
N ALA A 14 15.95 -19.15 3.95
CA ALA A 14 15.28 -19.06 5.24
C ALA A 14 13.77 -19.39 5.18
N HIS A 15 13.17 -19.39 3.98
CA HIS A 15 11.75 -19.72 3.84
C HIS A 15 11.48 -21.19 4.19
N THR A 16 10.52 -21.44 5.08
CA THR A 16 10.25 -22.77 5.66
C THR A 16 9.69 -23.74 4.62
N ASP A 17 8.79 -23.29 3.76
CA ASP A 17 8.20 -24.14 2.71
C ASP A 17 9.22 -24.50 1.64
N LYS A 18 9.45 -25.80 1.48
CA LYS A 18 10.39 -26.38 0.51
C LYS A 18 9.88 -26.24 -0.93
N VAL A 19 8.56 -26.31 -1.14
CA VAL A 19 7.96 -26.24 -2.49
C VAL A 19 8.08 -24.83 -3.04
N THR A 20 7.66 -23.82 -2.27
CA THR A 20 7.76 -22.41 -2.65
C THR A 20 9.22 -21.98 -2.87
N ARG A 21 10.13 -22.42 -2.00
CA ARG A 21 11.59 -22.20 -2.17
C ARG A 21 12.13 -22.80 -3.45
N GLY A 22 11.74 -24.04 -3.78
CA GLY A 22 12.16 -24.70 -5.01
C GLY A 22 11.71 -23.95 -6.26
N LYS A 23 10.45 -23.48 -6.28
CA LYS A 23 9.91 -22.67 -7.37
C LYS A 23 10.64 -21.32 -7.50
N ALA A 24 10.89 -20.62 -6.39
CA ALA A 24 11.60 -19.35 -6.38
C ALA A 24 13.03 -19.49 -6.92
N LYS A 25 13.79 -20.50 -6.45
CA LYS A 25 15.14 -20.79 -6.95
C LYS A 25 15.16 -21.12 -8.44
N ALA A 26 14.20 -21.93 -8.91
CA ALA A 26 14.09 -22.26 -10.32
C ALA A 26 13.84 -21.01 -11.19
N MET A 27 13.02 -20.08 -10.70
CA MET A 27 12.75 -18.82 -11.39
C MET A 27 14.00 -17.91 -11.41
N ILE A 28 14.71 -17.79 -10.28
CA ILE A 28 15.98 -17.03 -10.18
C ILE A 28 17.01 -17.57 -11.19
N VAL A 29 17.15 -18.89 -11.30
CA VAL A 29 18.07 -19.52 -12.26
C VAL A 29 17.66 -19.26 -13.71
N LYS A 30 16.37 -19.33 -14.05
CA LYS A 30 15.88 -19.03 -15.40
C LYS A 30 16.11 -17.58 -15.81
N ILE A 31 15.97 -16.65 -14.87
CA ILE A 31 16.25 -15.23 -15.08
C ILE A 31 17.76 -15.01 -15.29
N LYS A 32 18.61 -15.56 -14.42
CA LYS A 32 20.08 -15.47 -14.57
C LYS A 32 20.61 -16.10 -15.85
N ARG A 33 19.94 -17.14 -16.36
CA ARG A 33 20.29 -17.81 -17.63
C ARG A 33 19.77 -17.08 -18.88
N GLY A 34 19.08 -15.95 -18.73
CA GLY A 34 18.53 -15.18 -19.85
C GLY A 34 17.37 -15.87 -20.58
N THR A 35 16.80 -16.94 -20.01
CA THR A 35 15.68 -17.69 -20.61
C THR A 35 14.32 -17.05 -20.34
N ILE A 36 14.24 -16.23 -19.30
CA ILE A 36 13.06 -15.47 -18.89
C ILE A 36 13.56 -14.09 -18.52
N ASP A 37 12.98 -13.04 -19.08
CA ASP A 37 13.33 -11.67 -18.72
C ASP A 37 12.95 -11.40 -17.26
N ARG A 38 13.71 -10.53 -16.59
CA ARG A 38 13.45 -10.16 -15.20
C ARG A 38 12.01 -9.66 -15.13
N PRO A 39 11.13 -10.30 -14.34
CA PRO A 39 9.76 -9.84 -14.24
C PRO A 39 9.79 -8.37 -13.79
N ALA A 40 9.01 -7.53 -14.48
CA ALA A 40 8.79 -6.17 -14.03
C ALA A 40 8.36 -6.23 -12.57
N MET A 41 9.05 -5.47 -11.73
CA MET A 41 8.71 -5.41 -10.32
C MET A 41 7.25 -4.94 -10.24
N PRO A 42 6.34 -5.67 -9.58
CA PRO A 42 5.04 -5.10 -9.30
C PRO A 42 5.30 -3.79 -8.55
N GLU A 43 4.56 -2.73 -8.88
CA GLU A 43 4.65 -1.46 -8.18
C GLU A 43 4.22 -1.70 -6.73
N ILE A 44 5.21 -1.94 -5.86
CA ILE A 44 4.99 -1.94 -4.42
C ILE A 44 5.06 -0.46 -4.03
N PRO A 45 3.96 0.16 -3.58
CA PRO A 45 4.06 1.53 -3.05
C PRO A 45 5.13 1.53 -1.96
N GLU A 46 6.08 2.46 -2.06
CA GLU A 46 7.11 2.63 -1.05
C GLU A 46 6.47 2.78 0.32
N ALA A 47 6.92 1.94 1.25
CA ALA A 47 6.68 1.94 2.68
C ALA A 47 5.93 3.17 3.26
N THR A 48 4.66 2.99 3.59
CA THR A 48 4.08 3.56 4.80
C THR A 48 3.53 2.43 5.65
N SER A 49 4.03 2.38 6.88
CA SER A 49 3.49 1.52 7.93
C SER A 49 2.01 1.88 8.15
N GLY A 50 1.10 0.94 7.97
CA GLY A 50 -0.29 1.10 8.43
C GLY A 50 -1.32 0.41 7.56
N SER A 51 -1.97 -0.59 8.17
CA SER A 51 -3.32 -1.08 7.90
C SER A 51 -3.64 -1.60 6.49
N GLU A 52 -3.68 -2.93 6.43
CA GLU A 52 -4.69 -3.72 5.71
C GLU A 52 -5.98 -2.95 5.42
N ASP A 53 -6.18 -2.51 4.18
CA ASP A 53 -7.49 -2.45 3.54
C ASP A 53 -7.30 -2.41 2.02
N ALA A 54 -7.43 -3.57 1.39
CA ALA A 54 -7.49 -3.68 -0.05
C ALA A 54 -8.87 -3.16 -0.51
N GLY A 55 -8.97 -1.86 -0.79
CA GLY A 55 -10.20 -1.32 -1.40
C GLY A 55 -10.17 0.15 -1.80
N GLU A 56 -9.41 1.01 -1.12
CA GLU A 56 -9.49 2.46 -1.33
C GLU A 56 -8.12 3.08 -1.05
N THR A 57 -7.60 3.93 -1.95
CA THR A 57 -6.38 4.70 -1.63
C THR A 57 -6.68 5.74 -0.56
N ASP A 58 -5.66 6.15 0.21
CA ASP A 58 -5.81 7.23 1.20
C ASP A 58 -6.45 8.50 0.60
N GLU A 59 -6.16 8.81 -0.67
CA GLU A 59 -6.80 9.94 -1.36
C GLU A 59 -8.30 9.73 -1.58
N GLN A 60 -8.70 8.55 -2.06
CA GLN A 60 -10.10 8.22 -2.31
C GLN A 60 -10.92 8.27 -1.01
N LEU A 61 -10.35 7.72 0.08
CA LEU A 61 -10.97 7.74 1.41
C LEU A 61 -11.16 9.16 1.92
N MET A 62 -10.15 10.02 1.71
CA MET A 62 -10.25 11.43 2.07
C MET A 62 -11.35 12.14 1.28
N GLU A 63 -11.42 11.97 -0.04
CA GLU A 63 -12.45 12.61 -0.87
C GLU A 63 -13.87 12.23 -0.44
N ARG A 64 -14.11 10.93 -0.24
CA ARG A 64 -15.41 10.41 0.22
C ARG A 64 -15.82 10.98 1.58
N LEU A 65 -14.90 10.96 2.55
CA LEU A 65 -15.17 11.45 3.91
C LEU A 65 -15.31 12.97 3.98
N ILE A 66 -14.61 13.72 3.13
CA ILE A 66 -14.79 15.17 3.00
C ILE A 66 -16.19 15.48 2.47
N ALA A 67 -16.67 14.77 1.44
CA ALA A 67 -18.01 14.97 0.90
C ALA A 67 -19.09 14.72 1.96
N LYS A 68 -19.03 13.60 2.68
CA LYS A 68 -19.95 13.29 3.80
C LYS A 68 -19.90 14.32 4.93
N GLY A 69 -18.70 14.79 5.30
CA GLY A 69 -18.54 15.83 6.32
C GLY A 69 -19.06 17.21 5.90
N LEU A 70 -19.13 17.48 4.59
CA LEU A 70 -19.81 18.66 4.04
C LEU A 70 -21.33 18.52 4.08
N GLU A 71 -21.85 17.32 3.82
CA GLU A 71 -23.28 16.96 3.97
C GLU A 71 -23.74 16.98 5.44
N GLY A 72 -22.79 16.87 6.39
CA GLY A 72 -23.03 17.00 7.83
C GLY A 72 -22.80 15.73 8.63
N ASP A 73 -22.46 14.62 7.97
CA ASP A 73 -22.12 13.36 8.62
C ASP A 73 -20.64 13.36 9.03
N MET A 74 -20.40 13.50 10.35
CA MET A 74 -19.07 13.53 10.95
C MET A 74 -18.71 12.24 11.69
N ASP A 75 -19.63 11.27 11.75
CA ASP A 75 -19.44 10.06 12.56
C ASP A 75 -18.35 9.18 11.97
N GLU A 76 -18.33 9.02 10.64
CA GLU A 76 -17.29 8.26 9.92
C GLU A 76 -15.91 8.94 10.02
N VAL A 77 -15.86 10.28 9.99
CA VAL A 77 -14.61 11.04 10.16
C VAL A 77 -14.07 10.89 11.59
N ASN A 78 -14.95 10.81 12.58
CA ASN A 78 -14.58 10.67 14.00
C ASN A 78 -14.14 9.24 14.34
N ALA A 79 -14.78 8.24 13.73
CA ALA A 79 -14.46 6.81 13.87
C ALA A 79 -13.10 6.43 13.26
N LEU A 80 -12.50 7.30 12.43
CA LEU A 80 -11.19 7.06 11.83
C LEU A 80 -10.07 6.99 12.89
N ASP A 81 -9.45 5.82 13.01
CA ASP A 81 -8.34 5.56 13.94
C ASP A 81 -7.07 6.35 13.58
N ASN A 82 -6.85 6.57 12.28
CA ASN A 82 -5.69 7.32 11.80
C ASN A 82 -5.84 8.82 12.12
N ARG A 83 -5.21 9.25 13.21
CA ARG A 83 -5.21 10.64 13.69
C ARG A 83 -4.77 11.64 12.62
N VAL A 84 -3.80 11.27 11.77
CA VAL A 84 -3.25 12.15 10.74
C VAL A 84 -4.27 12.37 9.61
N LEU A 85 -4.85 11.29 9.08
CA LEU A 85 -5.89 11.36 8.05
C LEU A 85 -7.13 12.12 8.56
N ARG A 86 -7.55 11.85 9.80
CA ARG A 86 -8.67 12.57 10.45
C ARG A 86 -8.42 14.07 10.53
N GLY A 87 -7.20 14.49 10.88
CA GLY A 87 -6.81 15.90 10.91
C GLY A 87 -6.90 16.56 9.54
N LYS A 88 -6.41 15.89 8.50
CA LYS A 88 -6.47 16.36 7.10
C LYS A 88 -7.91 16.53 6.63
N ILE A 89 -8.76 15.52 6.84
CA ILE A 89 -10.18 15.53 6.44
C ILE A 89 -10.93 16.67 7.14
N LYS A 90 -10.79 16.80 8.47
CA LYS A 90 -11.43 17.89 9.23
C LYS A 90 -10.97 19.27 8.75
N ALA A 91 -9.68 19.44 8.49
CA ALA A 91 -9.16 20.70 7.97
C ALA A 91 -9.73 21.02 6.58
N ALA A 92 -9.83 20.03 5.70
CA ALA A 92 -10.41 20.19 4.37
C ALA A 92 -11.90 20.57 4.43
N ILE A 93 -12.70 19.90 5.28
CA ILE A 93 -14.12 20.24 5.50
C ILE A 93 -14.26 21.69 5.96
N VAL A 94 -13.49 22.12 6.97
CA VAL A 94 -13.54 23.50 7.49
C VAL A 94 -13.13 24.50 6.40
N LYS A 95 -12.10 24.19 5.62
CA LYS A 95 -11.64 25.04 4.50
C LYS A 95 -12.72 25.19 3.44
N ALA A 96 -13.35 24.10 3.02
CA ALA A 96 -14.45 24.13 2.05
C ALA A 96 -15.68 24.90 2.59
N LYS A 97 -16.07 24.69 3.85
CA LYS A 97 -17.15 25.46 4.49
C LYS A 97 -16.85 26.96 4.58
N ARG A 98 -15.57 27.33 4.79
CA ARG A 98 -15.14 28.74 4.79
C ARG A 98 -15.12 29.35 3.39
N ALA A 99 -14.79 28.58 2.35
CA ALA A 99 -14.79 29.07 0.97
C ALA A 99 -16.21 29.22 0.39
N ALA A 100 -17.17 28.47 0.92
CA ALA A 100 -18.58 28.56 0.56
C ALA A 100 -19.35 29.68 1.31
N LYS A 101 -18.67 30.43 2.18
CA LYS A 101 -19.23 31.57 2.94
C LYS A 101 -18.72 32.88 2.37
#